data_AF-A0A2N8S1V5-F1
#
_entry.id   AF-A0A2N8S1V5-F1
#
_cell.length_a   1.000
_cell.length_b   1.000
_cell.length_c   1.000
_cell.angle_alpha   90.00
_cell.angle_beta   90.00
_cell.angle_gamma   90.00
#
_symmetry.space_group_name_H-M   'P 1'
#
loop_
_entity.id
_entity.type
_entity.pdbx_description
1 polymer ?
#
loop_
_entity_poly.entity_id
_entity_poly.type
_entity_poly.pdbx_seq_one_letter_code
_entity_poly.pdbx_strand_id
1 'polypeptide(L)' 'MRQILSLLRRRTPRHFALLDEQGRCRMLLSSVHRPTGAEWVEIHEARLGWIGRELPADCLRAA' A
#
# COMPACT_ATOMS: atom_id res chain seq x y z
N MET A 1 -15.21 1.21 -32.31
CA MET A 1 -15.48 0.40 -31.09
C MET A 1 -14.16 -0.11 -30.50
N ARG A 2 -13.44 0.66 -29.69
CA ARG A 2 -12.18 0.17 -29.09
C ARG A 2 -11.83 0.77 -27.72
N GLN A 3 -12.78 1.50 -27.10
CA GLN A 3 -12.54 2.25 -25.86
C GLN A 3 -13.43 1.84 -24.68
N ILE A 4 -14.35 0.89 -24.86
CA ILE A 4 -15.25 0.44 -23.78
C ILE A 4 -14.60 -0.64 -22.90
N LEU A 5 -13.66 -1.42 -23.44
CA LEU A 5 -13.03 -2.54 -22.71
C LEU A 5 -11.98 -2.10 -21.67
N SER A 6 -11.45 -0.87 -21.75
CA SER A 6 -10.47 -0.34 -20.79
C SER A 6 -11.04 -0.18 -19.38
N LEU A 7 -12.35 0.05 -19.25
CA LEU A 7 -13.08 0.15 -17.98
C LEU A 7 -13.22 -1.21 -17.28
N LEU A 8 -13.17 -2.32 -18.04
CA LEU A 8 -13.23 -3.68 -17.51
C LEU A 8 -11.87 -4.18 -17.00
N ARG A 9 -10.78 -3.45 -17.27
CA ARG A 9 -9.44 -3.82 -16.81
C ARG A 9 -9.31 -3.49 -15.33
N ARG A 10 -9.72 -4.43 -14.47
CA ARG A 10 -9.46 -4.37 -13.02
C ARG A 10 -7.96 -4.24 -12.79
N ARG A 11 -7.55 -3.10 -12.25
CA ARG A 11 -6.18 -2.92 -11.75
C ARG A 11 -6.07 -3.63 -10.41
N THR A 12 -5.05 -4.45 -10.25
CA THR A 12 -4.74 -5.09 -8.97
C THR A 12 -4.41 -3.99 -7.95
N PRO A 13 -5.11 -3.92 -6.80
CA PRO A 13 -4.75 -2.98 -5.76
C PRO A 13 -3.36 -3.29 -5.21
N ARG A 14 -2.62 -2.25 -4.86
CA ARG A 14 -1.36 -2.32 -4.14
C ARG A 14 -1.62 -2.09 -2.66
N HIS A 15 -0.72 -2.55 -1.81
CA HIS A 15 -0.82 -2.38 -0.38
C HIS A 15 0.15 -1.29 0.07
N PHE A 16 -0.28 -0.47 1.01
CA PHE A 16 0.51 0.62 1.57
C PHE A 16 0.40 0.60 3.09
N ALA A 17 1.51 0.92 3.75
CA ALA A 17 1.57 1.20 5.18
C ALA A 17 1.91 2.66 5.41
N LEU A 18 1.19 3.31 6.32
CA LEU A 18 1.57 4.63 6.83
C LEU A 18 2.44 4.43 8.06
N LEU A 19 3.63 5.02 8.06
CA LEU A 19 4.54 4.99 9.20
C LEU A 19 4.39 6.26 10.05
N ASP A 20 4.64 6.13 11.35
CA ASP A 20 4.93 7.29 12.21
C ASP A 20 6.41 7.69 12.13
N GLU A 21 6.77 8.74 12.86
CA GLU A 21 8.14 9.26 12.92
C GLU A 21 9.15 8.25 13.52
N GLN A 22 8.66 7.22 14.21
CA GLN A 22 9.44 6.14 14.79
C GLN A 22 9.48 4.90 13.89
N GLY A 23 8.90 4.96 12.68
CA GLY A 23 8.88 3.84 11.72
C GLY A 23 7.86 2.75 12.05
N ARG A 24 6.92 2.98 12.98
CA ARG A 24 5.86 2.01 13.30
C ARG A 24 4.66 2.20 12.39
N CYS A 25 4.03 1.10 12.01
CA CYS A 25 2.85 1.14 11.15
C CYS A 25 1.64 1.69 11.92
N ARG A 26 1.09 2.82 11.48
CA ARG A 26 -0.16 3.40 12.01
C ARG A 26 -1.40 2.99 11.22
N MET A 27 -1.26 2.77 9.91
CA MET A 27 -2.40 2.48 9.05
C MET A 27 -2.00 1.59 7.88
N LEU A 28 -2.95 0.77 7.42
CA LEU A 28 -2.83 -0.06 6.23
C LEU A 28 -3.92 0.34 5.23
N LEU A 29 -3.55 0.46 3.96
CA LEU A 29 -4.46 0.83 2.88
C LEU A 29 -4.19 -0.01 1.64
N SER A 30 -5.25 -0.58 1.07
CA SER A 30 -5.18 -1.24 -0.24
C SER A 30 -5.82 -0.34 -1.28
N SER A 31 -5.03 0.12 -2.25
CA SER A 31 -5.48 1.06 -3.27
C SER A 31 -4.78 0.81 -4.60
N VAL A 32 -5.47 1.10 -5.71
CA VAL A 32 -4.88 1.07 -7.05
C VAL A 32 -3.88 2.22 -7.24
N HIS A 33 -4.18 3.37 -6.61
CA HIS A 33 -3.40 4.60 -6.70
C HIS A 33 -2.59 4.81 -5.42
N ARG A 34 -1.36 5.33 -5.57
CA ARG A 34 -0.54 5.71 -4.42
C ARG A 34 -1.28 6.80 -3.63
N PRO A 35 -1.41 6.66 -2.30
CA PRO A 35 -2.03 7.68 -1.47
C PRO A 35 -1.20 8.97 -1.44
N THR A 36 -1.86 10.11 -1.30
CA THR A 36 -1.22 11.44 -1.24
C THR A 36 -1.10 11.95 0.19
N GLY A 37 -0.06 12.73 0.49
CA GLY A 37 -0.01 13.60 1.68
C GLY A 37 0.55 13.00 2.96
N ALA A 38 1.14 11.79 2.93
CA ALA A 38 1.83 11.22 4.08
C ALA A 38 2.90 10.20 3.65
N GLU A 39 3.74 9.77 4.59
CA GLU A 39 4.82 8.78 4.43
C GLU A 39 4.27 7.37 4.24
N TRP A 40 3.57 7.16 3.13
CA TRP A 40 3.08 5.86 2.71
C TRP A 40 4.21 5.09 2.03
N VAL A 41 4.55 3.94 2.60
CA VAL A 41 5.45 2.97 1.99
C VAL A 41 4.64 1.87 1.31
N GLU A 42 5.08 1.44 0.13
CA GLU A 42 4.44 0.32 -0.57
C GLU A 42 4.95 -1.00 0.00
N ILE A 43 4.03 -1.92 0.29
CA ILE A 43 4.31 -3.19 0.96
C ILE A 43 3.78 -4.36 0.12
N HIS A 44 4.36 -5.54 0.31
CA HIS A 44 3.97 -6.74 -0.42
C HIS A 44 2.58 -7.28 -0.03
N GLU A 45 2.20 -7.15 1.25
CA GLU A 45 0.92 -7.60 1.79
C GLU A 45 0.46 -6.66 2.92
N ALA A 46 -0.82 -6.64 3.26
CA ALA A 46 -1.33 -5.88 4.40
C ALA A 46 -1.66 -6.82 5.57
N ARG A 47 -0.85 -6.77 6.65
CA ARG A 47 -1.06 -7.59 7.86
C ARG A 47 -1.44 -6.73 9.05
N LEU A 48 -2.63 -6.95 9.59
CA LEU A 48 -3.14 -6.19 10.76
C LEU A 48 -2.22 -6.28 11.99
N GLY A 49 -1.47 -7.37 12.14
CA GLY A 49 -0.50 -7.54 13.23
C GLY A 49 0.67 -6.55 13.23
N TRP A 50 0.86 -5.79 12.15
CA TRP A 50 1.90 -4.75 12.09
C TRP A 50 1.47 -3.42 12.70
N ILE A 51 0.17 -3.18 12.93
CA ILE A 51 -0.30 -1.93 13.52
C ILE A 51 0.36 -1.74 14.91
N GLY A 52 0.99 -0.58 15.10
CA GLY A 52 1.75 -0.21 16.30
C GLY A 52 3.14 -0.84 16.40
N ARG A 53 3.60 -1.59 15.38
CA ARG A 53 4.91 -2.24 15.33
C ARG A 53 5.73 -1.74 14.14
N GLU A 54 7.04 -1.89 14.24
CA GLU A 54 7.95 -1.68 13.12
C GLU A 54 7.66 -2.69 12.01
N LEU A 55 7.74 -2.25 10.75
CA LEU A 55 7.58 -3.16 9.62
C LEU A 55 8.79 -4.11 9.53
N PRO A 56 8.56 -5.39 9.17
CA PRO A 56 9.65 -6.30 8.84
C PRO A 56 10.47 -5.76 7.66
N ALA A 57 11.79 -5.97 7.67
CA ALA A 57 12.67 -5.49 6.61
C ALA A 57 12.29 -5.98 5.20
N ASP A 58 11.74 -7.19 5.10
CA ASP A 58 11.35 -7.84 3.84
C ASP A 58 9.92 -7.48 3.38
N CYS A 59 9.20 -6.67 4.15
CA CYS A 59 7.82 -6.30 3.83
C CYS A 59 7.73 -5.25 2.70
N LEU A 60 8.77 -4.42 2.56
CA LEU A 60 8.81 -3.31 1.62
C LEU A 60 8.90 -3.82 0.19
N ARG A 61 8.04 -3.29 -0.67
CA ARG A 61 8.11 -3.57 -2.10
C ARG A 61 9.19 -2.71 -2.73
N ALA A 62 10.20 -3.35 -3.34
CA ALA A 62 11.19 -2.65 -4.17
C ALA A 62 10.47 -1.88 -5.29
N ALA A 63 10.79 -0.58 -5.40
CA ALA A 63 10.18 0.35 -6.35
C ALA A 63 10.43 -0.03 -7.81
#